data_AF-A0A4R6BTQ8-F1
#
_entry.id   AF-A0A4R6BTQ8-F1
#
_cell.length_a   1.000
_cell.length_b   1.000
_cell.length_c   1.000
_cell.angle_alpha   90.00
_cell.angle_beta   90.00
_cell.angle_gamma   90.00
#
_symmetry.space_group_name_H-M   'P 1'
#
loop_
_entity.id
_entity.type
_entity.pdbx_description
1 polymer ?
#
loop_
_entity_poly.entity_id
_entity_poly.type
_entity_poly.pdbx_seq_one_letter_code
_entity_poly.pdbx_strand_id
1 'polypeptide(L)'
;MDNKYTLKDIKKEWNIDVDTNITNISQVIRDSYESYVKDPAEYNGSDINFEELQRSCEGLQPQLIPYSILTEIIFRNDMSENNLKIKEIRETTYAEILQSNYEKFLNDKYSLNSDSKNIDPFQNNNFIEKELVEQDKEKIIIVYKMIEHIKLAISQKEGLYEKQSIAISRLNSDIDENQKKVKKFEDSIKKLSDIEKSIESVYPQFVAILGIFTSIIFAVFGGFNQISAVGKNLQDTEITKLLIFLPMVMLGIIFLVFISFNAISKLTNLPLSSCKCEDKKNCDCQFHEKHPSIFYSGILFFYIMCIGALLRIYSIKDPKITLSSMFNEINGDDAIPTILLSVLIILAIIMLTRYLLNGRVEKPKDTIATKDIVIVARKDLYTFTIINISISILFFLIVLMIIRR
;
A
#
# COMPACT_ATOMS: atom_id res chain seq x y z
N MET A 1 55.97 75.14 7.04
CA MET A 1 55.38 74.48 8.23
C MET A 1 54.18 73.72 7.70
N ASP A 2 54.35 72.43 7.44
CA ASP A 2 53.28 71.60 6.88
C ASP A 2 52.32 71.22 8.00
N ASN A 3 51.11 71.76 7.98
CA ASN A 3 50.02 71.34 8.86
C ASN A 3 49.65 69.89 8.52
N LYS A 4 50.33 68.93 9.13
CA LYS A 4 49.97 67.51 9.07
C LYS A 4 48.89 67.26 10.13
N TYR A 5 47.65 67.16 9.69
CA TYR A 5 46.53 66.67 10.51
C TYR A 5 46.54 65.14 10.53
N THR A 6 46.28 64.52 11.68
CA THR A 6 45.98 63.08 11.72
C THR A 6 44.54 62.83 11.32
N LEU A 7 44.22 61.61 10.85
CA LEU A 7 42.84 61.23 10.56
C LEU A 7 41.92 61.39 11.77
N LYS A 8 42.47 61.24 12.99
CA LYS A 8 41.73 61.47 14.24
C LYS A 8 41.43 62.95 14.46
N ASP A 9 42.37 63.84 14.12
CA ASP A 9 42.15 65.29 14.18
C ASP A 9 41.08 65.73 13.18
N ILE A 10 41.10 65.19 11.96
CA ILE A 10 40.07 65.44 10.94
C ILE A 10 38.70 64.93 11.40
N LYS A 11 38.64 63.70 11.95
CA LYS A 11 37.38 63.15 12.48
C LYS A 11 36.83 63.98 13.64
N LYS A 12 37.70 64.49 14.52
CA LYS A 12 37.31 65.35 15.63
C LYS A 12 36.85 66.73 15.16
N GLU A 13 37.54 67.31 14.18
CA GLU A 13 37.19 68.60 13.57
C GLU A 13 35.87 68.54 12.80
N TRP A 14 35.59 67.42 12.12
CA TRP A 14 34.36 67.21 11.37
C TRP A 14 33.23 66.59 12.20
N ASN A 15 33.43 66.40 13.50
CA ASN A 15 32.48 65.76 14.42
C ASN A 15 32.03 64.35 13.98
N ILE A 16 32.98 63.58 13.44
CA ILE A 16 32.84 62.18 13.01
C ILE A 16 33.33 61.21 14.12
N ASP A 17 34.12 61.67 15.09
CA ASP A 17 34.57 60.88 16.24
C ASP A 17 33.45 60.83 17.31
N VAL A 18 32.40 60.04 17.02
CA VAL A 18 31.12 60.04 17.76
C VAL A 18 30.95 58.81 18.66
N ASP A 19 32.04 58.17 19.13
CA ASP A 19 31.92 56.89 19.84
C ASP A 19 31.20 57.02 21.20
N THR A 20 31.51 58.03 22.02
CA THR A 20 30.93 58.14 23.38
C THR A 20 29.46 58.52 23.37
N ASN A 21 29.07 59.51 22.55
CA ASN A 21 27.70 60.00 22.46
C ASN A 21 26.76 58.95 21.83
N ILE A 22 27.21 58.25 20.78
CA ILE A 22 26.46 57.13 20.19
C ILE A 22 26.32 55.99 21.19
N THR A 23 27.37 55.68 21.95
CA THR A 23 27.32 54.62 22.98
C THR A 23 26.26 54.95 24.02
N ASN A 24 26.23 56.18 24.55
CA ASN A 24 25.23 56.60 25.53
C ASN A 24 23.80 56.54 24.97
N ILE A 25 23.59 57.07 23.75
CA ILE A 25 22.29 56.97 23.06
C ILE A 25 21.87 55.51 22.91
N SER A 26 22.77 54.65 22.47
CA SER A 26 22.48 53.24 22.26
C SER A 26 22.16 52.50 23.57
N GLN A 27 22.82 52.88 24.67
CA GLN A 27 22.58 52.33 25.99
C GLN A 27 21.17 52.69 26.48
N VAL A 28 20.81 53.98 26.43
CA VAL A 28 19.49 54.47 26.85
C VAL A 28 18.37 53.79 26.05
N ILE A 29 18.50 53.70 24.73
CA ILE A 29 17.48 53.06 23.88
C ILE A 29 17.44 51.54 24.11
N ARG A 30 18.58 50.89 24.34
CA ARG A 30 18.65 49.46 24.62
C ARG A 30 17.95 49.12 25.93
N ASP A 31 18.30 49.79 27.01
CA ASP A 31 17.76 49.52 28.35
C ASP A 31 16.24 49.73 28.35
N SER A 32 15.79 50.82 27.74
CA SER A 32 14.38 51.15 27.49
C SER A 32 13.63 50.07 26.69
N TYR A 33 14.19 49.65 25.55
CA TYR A 33 13.56 48.63 24.73
C TYR A 33 13.55 47.25 25.40
N GLU A 34 14.59 46.91 26.17
CA GLU A 34 14.63 45.68 26.96
C GLU A 34 13.58 45.68 28.08
N SER A 35 13.36 46.81 28.75
CA SER A 35 12.27 46.97 29.72
C SER A 35 10.92 46.73 29.05
N TYR A 36 10.69 47.35 27.89
CA TYR A 36 9.47 47.16 27.11
C TYR A 36 9.26 45.70 26.70
N VAL A 37 10.29 45.03 26.17
CA VAL A 37 10.19 43.63 25.71
C VAL A 37 9.86 42.65 26.85
N LYS A 38 10.33 42.93 28.07
CA LYS A 38 10.06 42.12 29.26
C LYS A 38 8.61 42.23 29.71
N ASP A 39 8.12 43.46 29.87
CA ASP A 39 6.74 43.73 30.28
C ASP A 39 6.09 44.86 29.47
N PRO A 40 5.60 44.54 28.26
CA PRO A 40 5.08 45.55 27.36
C PRO A 40 3.71 46.09 27.76
N ALA A 41 2.99 45.42 28.66
CA ALA A 41 1.67 45.85 29.13
C ALA A 41 1.77 46.96 30.17
N GLU A 42 2.78 46.89 31.05
CA GLU A 42 3.01 47.88 32.10
C GLU A 42 4.00 48.98 31.70
N TYR A 43 4.71 48.80 30.58
CA TYR A 43 5.69 49.76 30.10
C TYR A 43 5.06 51.11 29.73
N ASN A 44 5.56 52.17 30.35
CA ASN A 44 5.12 53.55 30.13
C ASN A 44 6.26 54.49 29.72
N GLY A 45 7.46 53.97 29.48
CA GLY A 45 8.65 54.74 29.08
C GLY A 45 9.16 55.77 30.09
N SER A 46 8.89 55.55 31.38
CA SER A 46 9.39 56.41 32.49
C SER A 46 10.88 56.21 32.80
N ASP A 47 11.49 55.17 32.28
CA ASP A 47 12.91 54.85 32.40
C ASP A 47 13.81 55.70 31.48
N ILE A 48 13.21 56.45 30.55
CA ILE A 48 13.97 57.29 29.61
C ILE A 48 14.16 58.70 30.17
N ASN A 49 15.42 59.07 30.40
CA ASN A 49 15.81 60.44 30.69
C ASN A 49 16.02 61.23 29.38
N PHE A 50 14.97 61.92 28.92
CA PHE A 50 15.04 62.71 27.68
C PHE A 50 15.99 63.90 27.75
N GLU A 51 16.28 64.42 28.95
CA GLU A 51 17.26 65.50 29.10
C GLU A 51 18.69 64.98 28.88
N GLU A 52 19.01 63.81 29.43
CA GLU A 52 20.28 63.12 29.19
C GLU A 52 20.43 62.66 27.73
N LEU A 53 19.32 62.21 27.12
CA LEU A 53 19.28 61.87 25.70
C LEU A 53 19.57 63.10 24.81
N GLN A 54 18.95 64.25 25.09
CA GLN A 54 19.21 65.49 24.36
C GLN A 54 20.65 66.00 24.54
N ARG A 55 21.22 65.90 25.75
CA ARG A 55 22.64 66.22 26.00
C ARG A 55 23.56 65.31 25.20
N SER A 56 23.24 64.02 25.13
CA SER A 56 24.00 63.06 24.32
C SER A 56 23.87 63.33 22.82
N CYS A 57 22.87 64.09 22.38
CA CYS A 57 22.71 64.54 20.99
C CYS A 57 23.51 65.82 20.66
N GLU A 58 24.21 66.43 21.61
CA GLU A 58 24.92 67.69 21.39
C GLU A 58 26.10 67.52 20.41
N GLY A 59 26.13 68.37 19.37
CA GLY A 59 27.14 68.32 18.31
C GLY A 59 26.95 67.21 17.27
N LEU A 60 26.01 66.28 17.45
CA LEU A 60 25.74 65.24 16.46
C LEU A 60 25.13 65.83 15.20
N GLN A 61 25.63 65.42 14.04
CA GLN A 61 24.96 65.73 12.78
C GLN A 61 23.79 64.77 12.56
N PRO A 62 22.60 65.25 12.13
CA PRO A 62 21.43 64.40 11.87
C PRO A 62 21.68 63.28 10.84
N GLN A 63 22.74 63.37 10.04
CA GLN A 63 23.14 62.38 9.03
C GLN A 63 23.95 61.22 9.62
N LEU A 64 24.58 61.42 10.78
CA LEU A 64 25.45 60.46 11.46
C LEU A 64 24.71 59.64 12.52
N ILE A 65 23.37 59.65 12.51
CA ILE A 65 22.57 58.87 13.44
C ILE A 65 22.79 57.37 13.15
N PRO A 66 23.12 56.56 14.17
CA PRO A 66 23.51 55.18 13.99
C PRO A 66 22.30 54.26 13.74
N TYR A 67 21.74 54.32 12.53
CA TYR A 67 20.63 53.47 12.09
C TYR A 67 20.91 51.98 12.35
N SER A 68 22.12 51.52 12.05
CA SER A 68 22.52 50.12 12.24
C SER A 68 22.44 49.67 13.70
N ILE A 69 22.84 50.53 14.65
CA ILE A 69 22.83 50.21 16.07
C ILE A 69 21.40 50.17 16.62
N LEU A 70 20.57 51.15 16.24
CA LEU A 70 19.14 51.16 16.62
C LEU A 70 18.43 49.93 16.05
N THR A 71 18.71 49.59 14.79
CA THR A 71 18.17 48.39 14.15
C THR A 71 18.62 47.12 14.89
N GLU A 72 19.90 47.02 15.24
CA GLU A 72 20.44 45.88 15.98
C GLU A 72 19.74 45.67 17.33
N ILE A 73 19.48 46.76 18.08
CA ILE A 73 18.75 46.70 19.36
C ILE A 73 17.35 46.10 19.15
N ILE A 74 16.62 46.58 18.14
CA ILE A 74 15.28 46.09 17.82
C ILE A 74 15.29 44.62 17.39
N PHE A 75 16.25 44.22 16.56
CA PHE A 75 16.33 42.86 16.05
C PHE A 75 16.88 41.84 17.05
N ARG A 76 17.67 42.28 18.03
CA ARG A 76 18.29 41.38 19.02
C ARG A 76 17.34 41.02 20.16
N ASN A 77 16.42 41.91 20.48
CA ASN A 77 15.52 41.77 21.63
C ASN A 77 14.12 41.41 21.13
N ASP A 78 13.72 40.17 21.31
CA ASP A 78 12.42 39.64 20.89
C ASP A 78 11.45 39.55 22.06
N MET A 79 10.20 39.95 21.83
CA MET A 79 9.11 39.71 22.77
C MET A 79 8.93 38.22 23.05
N SER A 80 8.64 37.91 24.31
CA SER A 80 8.32 36.54 24.71
C SER A 80 7.08 36.03 23.97
N GLU A 81 7.01 34.73 23.73
CA GLU A 81 5.90 34.08 23.03
C GLU A 81 4.54 34.31 23.71
N ASN A 82 4.54 34.52 25.02
CA ASN A 82 3.33 34.84 25.79
C ASN A 82 2.83 36.27 25.49
N ASN A 83 3.74 37.23 25.36
CA ASN A 83 3.40 38.62 25.05
C ASN A 83 2.89 38.76 23.62
N LEU A 84 3.47 38.00 22.67
CA LEU A 84 3.03 37.97 21.27
C LEU A 84 1.58 37.45 21.07
N LYS A 85 1.03 36.70 22.03
CA LYS A 85 -0.37 36.20 21.96
C LYS A 85 -1.40 37.26 22.33
N ILE A 86 -0.99 38.33 23.00
CA ILE A 86 -1.86 39.45 23.37
C ILE A 86 -2.00 40.31 22.12
N LYS A 87 -3.13 40.19 21.41
CA LYS A 87 -3.37 40.84 20.10
C LYS A 87 -3.15 42.35 20.07
N GLU A 88 -3.25 43.02 21.21
CA GLU A 88 -3.13 44.48 21.33
C GLU A 88 -1.68 44.95 21.49
N ILE A 89 -0.77 44.07 21.92
CA ILE A 89 0.62 44.43 22.20
C ILE A 89 1.49 44.14 20.98
N ARG A 90 2.07 45.19 20.39
CA ARG A 90 2.99 45.11 19.24
C ARG A 90 4.20 45.96 19.48
N GLU A 91 5.35 45.59 18.92
CA GLU A 91 6.58 46.37 19.06
C GLU A 91 6.41 47.82 18.55
N THR A 92 5.49 48.08 17.62
CA THR A 92 5.13 49.46 17.21
C THR A 92 4.68 50.35 18.36
N THR A 93 4.05 49.76 19.39
CA THR A 93 3.61 50.44 20.61
C THR A 93 4.78 51.06 21.36
N TYR A 94 5.96 50.43 21.35
CA TYR A 94 7.17 51.03 21.94
C TYR A 94 7.51 52.37 21.30
N ALA A 95 7.52 52.43 19.97
CA ALA A 95 7.87 53.65 19.25
C ALA A 95 6.81 54.76 19.41
N GLU A 96 5.53 54.37 19.58
CA GLU A 96 4.43 55.29 19.89
C GLU A 96 4.56 55.86 21.30
N ILE A 97 4.86 55.02 22.31
CA ILE A 97 5.11 55.45 23.70
C ILE A 97 6.32 56.38 23.76
N LEU A 98 7.42 56.02 23.09
CA LEU A 98 8.63 56.82 23.02
C LEU A 98 8.36 58.21 22.45
N GLN A 99 7.62 58.28 21.34
CA GLN A 99 7.26 59.55 20.72
C GLN A 99 6.36 60.39 21.63
N SER A 100 5.30 59.79 22.20
CA SER A 100 4.34 60.50 23.05
C SER A 100 5.01 61.08 24.29
N ASN A 101 5.89 60.31 24.93
CA ASN A 101 6.63 60.77 26.10
C ASN A 101 7.63 61.88 25.77
N TYR A 102 8.28 61.79 24.60
CA TYR A 102 9.17 62.85 24.17
C TYR A 102 8.43 64.16 23.89
N GLU A 103 7.28 64.09 23.22
CA GLU A 103 6.40 65.26 23.00
C GLU A 103 5.93 65.88 24.32
N LYS A 104 5.59 65.04 25.31
CA LYS A 104 5.26 65.50 26.65
C LYS A 104 6.44 66.22 27.32
N PHE A 105 7.65 65.66 27.24
CA PHE A 105 8.86 66.29 27.76
C PHE A 105 9.15 67.65 27.10
N LEU A 106 8.97 67.76 25.77
CA LEU A 106 9.12 69.03 25.06
C LEU A 106 8.11 70.07 25.56
N ASN A 107 6.85 69.67 25.73
CA ASN A 107 5.83 70.56 26.30
C ASN A 107 6.22 71.00 27.71
N ASP A 108 6.61 70.07 28.60
CA ASP A 108 6.97 70.42 29.98
C ASP A 108 8.21 71.33 30.04
N LYS A 109 9.19 71.14 29.15
CA LYS A 109 10.45 71.91 29.12
C LYS A 109 10.28 73.33 28.54
N TYR A 110 9.42 73.50 27.55
CA TYR A 110 9.32 74.76 26.78
C TYR A 110 7.95 75.46 26.88
N SER A 111 7.02 74.95 27.71
CA SER A 111 5.76 75.63 27.96
C SER A 111 6.01 76.97 28.64
N LEU A 112 5.41 78.03 28.11
CA LEU A 112 5.29 79.29 28.83
C LEU A 112 4.33 79.05 30.01
N ASN A 113 4.75 79.39 31.23
CA ASN A 113 3.89 79.35 32.42
C ASN A 113 2.61 80.16 32.14
N SER A 114 1.51 79.49 31.78
CA SER A 114 0.17 80.03 31.96
C SER A 114 -0.35 79.52 33.29
N ASP A 115 -0.36 80.39 34.29
CA ASP A 115 -1.22 80.28 35.46
C ASP A 115 -2.70 80.25 35.02
N SER A 116 -3.18 79.16 34.44
CA SER A 116 -4.61 78.93 34.30
C SER A 116 -4.93 77.44 34.37
N LYS A 117 -5.41 77.05 35.55
CA LYS A 117 -6.16 75.82 35.80
C LYS A 117 -7.39 75.78 34.86
N ASN A 118 -7.24 75.14 33.71
CA ASN A 118 -8.27 74.42 32.94
C ASN A 118 -7.86 74.42 31.47
N ILE A 119 -7.25 73.34 31.00
CA ILE A 119 -7.03 73.11 29.57
C ILE A 119 -7.43 71.68 29.25
N ASP A 120 -8.28 71.57 28.22
CA ASP A 120 -8.84 70.37 27.63
C ASP A 120 -7.74 69.57 26.91
N PRO A 121 -7.58 68.24 27.14
CA PRO A 121 -6.46 67.45 26.60
C PRO A 121 -6.37 67.36 25.06
N PHE A 122 -7.40 67.82 24.33
CA PHE A 122 -7.52 67.67 22.89
C PHE A 122 -7.27 68.94 22.06
N GLN A 123 -6.93 70.07 22.70
CA GLN A 123 -6.47 71.28 22.00
C GLN A 123 -5.09 71.69 22.50
N ASN A 124 -4.05 71.03 21.99
CA ASN A 124 -2.66 71.37 22.31
C ASN A 124 -2.23 72.63 21.54
N ASN A 125 -2.73 73.79 21.96
CA ASN A 125 -2.27 75.11 21.55
C ASN A 125 -1.50 75.77 22.70
N ASN A 126 -0.67 75.01 23.42
CA ASN A 126 0.21 75.61 24.42
C ASN A 126 1.19 76.54 23.70
N PHE A 127 1.28 77.78 24.18
CA PHE A 127 2.26 78.73 23.66
C PHE A 127 3.65 78.30 24.14
N ILE A 128 4.50 77.91 23.20
CA ILE A 128 5.86 77.43 23.46
C ILE A 128 6.84 78.61 23.27
N GLU A 129 7.85 78.68 24.14
CA GLU A 129 8.90 79.70 24.05
C GLU A 129 9.80 79.45 22.84
N LYS A 130 9.45 80.07 21.71
CA LYS A 130 10.09 79.87 20.39
C LYS A 130 11.60 80.05 20.41
N GLU A 131 12.11 80.95 21.25
CA GLU A 131 13.54 81.28 21.34
C GLU A 131 14.36 80.15 21.99
N LEU A 132 13.80 79.46 23.01
CA LEU A 132 14.42 78.29 23.63
C LEU A 132 14.37 77.05 22.72
N VAL A 133 13.27 76.88 21.99
CA VAL A 133 13.15 75.78 21.01
C VAL A 133 14.14 75.93 19.87
N GLU A 134 14.39 77.16 19.40
CA GLU A 134 15.34 77.39 18.32
C GLU A 134 16.79 77.08 18.77
N GLN A 135 17.12 77.23 20.06
CA GLN A 135 18.42 76.85 20.62
C GLN A 135 18.65 75.34 20.64
N ASP A 136 17.62 74.55 20.95
CA ASP A 136 17.71 73.07 21.03
C ASP A 136 17.20 72.36 19.76
N LYS A 137 16.89 73.11 18.70
CA LYS A 137 16.31 72.62 17.44
C LYS A 137 17.04 71.42 16.84
N GLU A 138 18.37 71.48 16.76
CA GLU A 138 19.18 70.38 16.20
C GLU A 138 19.04 69.10 17.03
N LYS A 139 19.10 69.20 18.37
CA LYS A 139 18.91 68.08 19.29
C LYS A 139 17.51 67.48 19.14
N ILE A 140 16.49 68.34 19.00
CA ILE A 140 15.10 67.91 18.80
C ILE A 140 14.93 67.12 17.50
N ILE A 141 15.50 67.62 16.40
CA ILE A 141 15.45 66.94 15.10
C ILE A 141 16.14 65.57 15.17
N ILE A 142 17.28 65.47 15.87
CA ILE A 142 18.01 64.21 16.02
C ILE A 142 17.15 63.17 16.75
N VAL A 143 16.48 63.54 17.85
CA VAL A 143 15.61 62.61 18.59
C VAL A 143 14.43 62.13 17.74
N TYR A 144 13.74 63.02 17.02
CA TYR A 144 12.67 62.61 16.12
C TYR A 144 13.15 61.64 15.03
N LYS A 145 14.34 61.89 14.49
CA LYS A 145 14.92 61.02 13.47
C LYS A 145 15.35 59.66 14.03
N MET A 146 15.80 59.59 15.29
CA MET A 146 16.03 58.33 15.98
C MET A 146 14.72 57.53 16.16
N ILE A 147 13.64 58.19 16.58
CA ILE A 147 12.31 57.56 16.69
C ILE A 147 11.86 57.02 15.33
N GLU A 148 12.05 57.77 14.25
CA GLU A 148 11.74 57.31 12.89
C GLU A 148 12.54 56.06 12.50
N HIS A 149 13.84 56.04 12.81
CA HIS A 149 14.69 54.87 12.57
C HIS A 149 14.25 53.64 13.38
N ILE A 150 13.81 53.82 14.63
CA ILE A 150 13.24 52.76 15.46
C ILE A 150 11.94 52.22 14.83
N LYS A 151 11.03 53.10 14.41
CA LYS A 151 9.79 52.70 13.72
C LYS A 151 10.07 51.89 12.45
N LEU A 152 11.03 52.34 11.67
CA LEU A 152 11.42 51.65 10.44
C LEU A 152 12.01 50.27 10.73
N ALA A 153 12.88 50.15 11.74
CA ALA A 153 13.46 48.88 12.16
C ALA A 153 12.38 47.90 12.63
N ILE A 154 11.41 48.36 13.42
CA ILE A 154 10.26 47.55 13.85
C ILE A 154 9.45 47.06 12.64
N SER A 155 9.10 47.96 11.71
CA SER A 155 8.36 47.58 10.50
C SER A 155 9.10 46.56 9.64
N GLN A 156 10.42 46.68 9.53
CA GLN A 156 11.27 45.71 8.82
C GLN A 156 11.26 44.34 9.52
N LYS A 157 11.35 44.33 10.84
CA LYS A 157 11.30 43.11 11.67
C LYS A 157 9.96 42.40 11.52
N GLU A 158 8.85 43.12 11.65
CA GLU A 158 7.50 42.59 11.47
C GLU A 158 7.29 41.99 10.07
N GLY A 159 7.71 42.70 9.01
CA GLY A 159 7.61 42.20 7.64
C GLY A 159 8.47 40.96 7.37
N LEU A 160 9.59 40.80 8.09
CA LEU A 160 10.41 39.60 8.02
C LEU A 160 9.72 38.40 8.69
N TYR A 161 9.13 38.61 9.88
CA TYR A 161 8.39 37.54 10.57
C TYR A 161 7.14 37.10 9.81
N GLU A 162 6.41 38.02 9.17
CA GLU A 162 5.26 37.66 8.34
C GLU A 162 5.69 36.72 7.21
N LYS A 163 6.79 37.05 6.50
CA LYS A 163 7.35 36.19 5.45
C LYS A 163 7.79 34.84 6.00
N GLN A 164 8.42 34.80 7.17
CA GLN A 164 8.83 33.55 7.82
C GLN A 164 7.62 32.70 8.22
N SER A 165 6.58 33.31 8.78
CA SER A 165 5.33 32.65 9.18
C SER A 165 4.65 31.99 7.98
N ILE A 166 4.55 32.70 6.85
CA ILE A 166 4.02 32.15 5.61
C ILE A 166 4.88 30.98 5.11
N ALA A 167 6.21 31.10 5.16
CA ALA A 167 7.12 30.03 4.75
C ALA A 167 6.99 28.78 5.63
N ILE A 168 6.91 28.96 6.95
CA ILE A 168 6.71 27.86 7.93
C ILE A 168 5.36 27.18 7.69
N SER A 169 4.30 27.96 7.46
CA SER A 169 2.97 27.39 7.15
C SER A 169 2.99 26.53 5.88
N ARG A 170 3.73 26.95 4.85
CA ARG A 170 3.91 26.15 3.61
C ARG A 170 4.71 24.88 3.88
N LEU A 171 5.83 24.98 4.60
CA LEU A 171 6.63 23.81 4.98
C LEU A 171 5.84 22.79 5.79
N ASN A 172 5.00 23.23 6.73
CA ASN A 172 4.14 22.34 7.50
C ASN A 172 3.10 21.62 6.62
N SER A 173 2.54 22.32 5.63
CA SER A 173 1.64 21.70 4.65
C SER A 173 2.36 20.64 3.81
N ASP A 174 3.58 20.93 3.34
CA ASP A 174 4.39 20.00 2.55
C ASP A 174 4.79 18.76 3.38
N ILE A 175 5.09 18.94 4.67
CA ILE A 175 5.37 17.84 5.60
C ILE A 175 4.15 16.94 5.78
N ASP A 176 2.95 17.50 5.99
CA ASP A 176 1.72 16.71 6.13
C ASP A 176 1.41 15.91 4.85
N GLU A 177 1.59 16.51 3.67
CA GLU A 177 1.42 15.81 2.40
C GLU A 177 2.43 14.66 2.23
N ASN A 178 3.70 14.90 2.58
CA ASN A 178 4.74 13.88 2.51
C ASN A 178 4.52 12.74 3.52
N GLN A 179 4.04 13.03 4.73
CA GLN A 179 3.66 12.00 5.69
C GLN A 179 2.54 11.09 5.16
N LYS A 180 1.54 11.68 4.48
CA LYS A 180 0.48 10.89 3.81
C LYS A 180 1.04 10.02 2.68
N LYS A 181 2.01 10.51 1.91
CA LYS A 181 2.68 9.71 0.87
C LYS A 181 3.49 8.56 1.46
N VAL A 182 4.25 8.80 2.54
CA VAL A 182 5.03 7.75 3.23
C VAL A 182 4.14 6.64 3.75
N LYS A 183 3.01 6.96 4.40
CA LYS A 183 2.04 5.94 4.86
C LYS A 183 1.51 5.07 3.71
N LYS A 184 1.19 5.68 2.54
CA LYS A 184 0.77 4.94 1.35
C LYS A 184 1.86 4.01 0.80
N PHE A 185 3.13 4.43 0.88
CA PHE A 185 4.27 3.58 0.51
C PHE A 185 4.43 2.40 1.48
N GLU A 186 4.33 2.62 2.79
CA GLU A 186 4.40 1.56 3.80
C GLU A 186 3.29 0.50 3.60
N ASP A 187 2.06 0.93 3.32
CA ASP A 187 0.95 0.01 3.01
C ASP A 187 1.19 -0.79 1.73
N SER A 188 1.78 -0.16 0.71
CA SER A 188 2.18 -0.85 -0.53
C SER A 188 3.26 -1.90 -0.28
N ILE A 189 4.25 -1.60 0.56
CA ILE A 189 5.32 -2.53 0.94
C ILE A 189 4.74 -3.73 1.70
N LYS A 190 3.81 -3.50 2.64
CA LYS A 190 3.13 -4.61 3.35
C LYS A 190 2.40 -5.54 2.38
N LYS A 191 1.64 -4.99 1.43
CA LYS A 191 0.95 -5.78 0.39
C LYS A 191 1.93 -6.60 -0.45
N LEU A 192 3.08 -6.05 -0.81
CA LEU A 192 4.12 -6.79 -1.54
C LEU A 192 4.67 -7.95 -0.70
N SER A 193 4.92 -7.73 0.59
CA SER A 193 5.40 -8.79 1.49
C SER A 193 4.37 -9.94 1.67
N ASP A 194 3.08 -9.62 1.64
CA ASP A 194 2.02 -10.63 1.72
C ASP A 194 1.93 -11.44 0.41
N ILE A 195 2.14 -10.79 -0.75
CA ILE A 195 2.22 -11.46 -2.04
C ILE A 195 3.45 -12.39 -2.08
N GLU A 196 4.60 -11.93 -1.60
CA GLU A 196 5.83 -12.74 -1.55
C GLU A 196 5.63 -14.00 -0.71
N LYS A 197 5.07 -13.87 0.50
CA LYS A 197 4.71 -15.01 1.35
C LYS A 197 3.73 -15.96 0.67
N SER A 198 2.75 -15.42 -0.07
CA SER A 198 1.80 -16.23 -0.84
C SER A 198 2.54 -17.04 -1.91
N ILE A 199 3.45 -16.42 -2.66
CA ILE A 199 4.27 -17.11 -3.68
C ILE A 199 5.13 -18.21 -3.05
N GLU A 200 5.81 -17.92 -1.94
CA GLU A 200 6.62 -18.90 -1.20
C GLU A 200 5.78 -20.09 -0.73
N SER A 201 4.52 -19.86 -0.33
CA SER A 201 3.64 -20.93 0.14
C SER A 201 3.12 -21.85 -0.99
N VAL A 202 3.06 -21.34 -2.23
CA VAL A 202 2.51 -22.08 -3.39
C VAL A 202 3.61 -22.81 -4.16
N TYR A 203 4.86 -22.31 -4.16
CA TYR A 203 5.96 -22.93 -4.90
C TYR A 203 6.20 -24.43 -4.57
N PRO A 204 6.22 -24.87 -3.30
CA PRO A 204 6.34 -26.29 -2.96
C PRO A 204 5.17 -27.13 -3.49
N GLN A 205 3.97 -26.56 -3.57
CA GLN A 205 2.79 -27.24 -4.12
C GLN A 205 2.96 -27.49 -5.61
N PHE A 206 3.49 -26.52 -6.38
CA PHE A 206 3.81 -26.72 -7.80
C PHE A 206 4.87 -27.80 -8.01
N VAL A 207 5.94 -27.81 -7.21
CA VAL A 207 6.98 -28.85 -7.27
C VAL A 207 6.38 -30.23 -7.00
N ALA A 208 5.51 -30.34 -5.98
CA ALA A 208 4.85 -31.60 -5.66
C ALA A 208 3.90 -32.07 -6.78
N ILE A 209 3.12 -31.15 -7.35
CA ILE A 209 2.24 -31.43 -8.49
C ILE A 209 3.06 -31.94 -9.69
N LEU A 210 4.19 -31.29 -10.01
CA LEU A 210 5.07 -31.70 -11.10
C LEU A 210 5.66 -33.11 -10.88
N GLY A 211 6.05 -33.44 -9.64
CA GLY A 211 6.52 -34.77 -9.27
C GLY A 211 5.45 -35.86 -9.45
N ILE A 212 4.20 -35.55 -9.09
CA ILE A 212 3.06 -36.46 -9.28
C ILE A 212 2.76 -36.66 -10.78
N PHE A 213 2.73 -35.58 -11.57
CA PHE A 213 2.52 -35.68 -13.02
C PHE A 213 3.61 -36.52 -13.70
N THR A 214 4.87 -36.31 -13.33
CA THR A 214 5.99 -37.10 -13.85
C THR A 214 5.84 -38.58 -13.52
N SER A 215 5.42 -38.91 -12.30
CA SER A 215 5.17 -40.29 -11.87
C SER A 215 4.03 -40.95 -12.65
N ILE A 216 2.94 -40.22 -12.90
CA ILE A 216 1.82 -40.71 -13.73
C ILE A 216 2.30 -40.98 -15.16
N ILE A 217 3.05 -40.06 -15.77
CA ILE A 217 3.56 -40.21 -17.14
C ILE A 217 4.42 -41.47 -17.27
N PHE A 218 5.33 -41.71 -16.32
CA PHE A 218 6.16 -42.92 -16.32
C PHE A 218 5.33 -44.20 -16.11
N ALA A 219 4.33 -44.17 -15.23
CA ALA A 219 3.44 -45.30 -15.02
C ALA A 219 2.61 -45.64 -16.27
N VAL A 220 2.07 -44.62 -16.94
CA VAL A 220 1.26 -44.77 -18.17
C VAL A 220 2.13 -45.29 -19.31
N PHE A 221 3.33 -44.74 -19.53
CA PHE A 221 4.26 -45.26 -20.54
C PHE A 221 4.75 -46.68 -20.19
N GLY A 222 4.96 -46.99 -18.90
CA GLY A 222 5.23 -48.34 -18.44
C GLY A 222 4.08 -49.31 -18.78
N GLY A 223 2.84 -48.91 -18.50
CA GLY A 223 1.65 -49.68 -18.84
C GLY A 223 1.46 -49.89 -20.35
N PHE A 224 1.65 -48.85 -21.16
CA PHE A 224 1.59 -48.94 -22.62
C PHE A 224 2.65 -49.87 -23.20
N ASN A 225 3.87 -49.86 -22.66
CA ASN A 225 4.92 -50.78 -23.09
C ASN A 225 4.54 -52.24 -22.85
N GLN A 226 3.89 -52.55 -21.72
CA GLN A 226 3.39 -53.91 -21.44
C GLN A 226 2.25 -54.32 -22.37
N ILE A 227 1.32 -53.40 -22.65
CA ILE A 227 0.24 -53.63 -23.62
C ILE A 227 0.82 -53.88 -25.03
N SER A 228 1.83 -53.11 -25.44
CA SER A 228 2.50 -53.28 -26.73
C SER A 228 3.25 -54.62 -26.81
N ALA A 229 3.89 -55.06 -25.72
CA ALA A 229 4.58 -56.35 -25.66
C ALA A 229 3.60 -57.52 -25.84
N VAL A 230 2.44 -57.48 -25.18
CA VAL A 230 1.37 -58.48 -25.40
C VAL A 230 0.79 -58.35 -26.80
N GLY A 231 0.64 -57.13 -27.30
CA GLY A 231 0.26 -56.78 -28.67
C GLY A 231 1.04 -57.50 -29.77
N LYS A 232 2.36 -57.68 -29.57
CA LYS A 232 3.25 -58.29 -30.55
C LYS A 232 3.13 -59.81 -30.63
N ASN A 233 2.65 -60.46 -29.57
CA ASN A 233 2.53 -61.92 -29.47
C ASN A 233 1.08 -62.42 -29.68
N LEU A 234 0.20 -61.61 -30.29
CA LEU A 234 -1.21 -61.94 -30.47
C LEU A 234 -1.45 -63.20 -31.33
N GLN A 235 -0.55 -63.53 -32.26
CA GLN A 235 -0.72 -64.67 -33.16
C GLN A 235 -0.64 -66.02 -32.43
N ASP A 236 0.13 -66.11 -31.34
CA ASP A 236 0.33 -67.35 -30.57
C ASP A 236 -0.40 -67.35 -29.21
N THR A 237 -1.11 -66.27 -28.87
CA THR A 237 -1.75 -66.11 -27.56
C THR A 237 -3.25 -66.34 -27.64
N GLU A 238 -3.74 -67.31 -26.87
CA GLU A 238 -5.18 -67.54 -26.68
C GLU A 238 -5.90 -66.24 -26.25
N ILE A 239 -7.00 -65.90 -26.92
CA ILE A 239 -7.83 -64.70 -26.66
C ILE A 239 -8.23 -64.60 -25.18
N THR A 240 -8.44 -65.74 -24.51
CA THR A 240 -8.79 -65.82 -23.09
C THR A 240 -7.69 -65.26 -22.18
N LYS A 241 -6.41 -65.45 -22.51
CA LYS A 241 -5.26 -64.88 -21.77
C LYS A 241 -5.19 -63.36 -21.95
N LEU A 242 -5.48 -62.88 -23.15
CA LEU A 242 -5.53 -61.44 -23.46
C LEU A 242 -6.69 -60.75 -22.72
N LEU A 243 -7.85 -61.40 -22.63
CA LEU A 243 -9.03 -60.89 -21.94
C LEU A 243 -8.87 -60.82 -20.42
N ILE A 244 -7.91 -61.55 -19.84
CA ILE A 244 -7.55 -61.46 -18.42
C ILE A 244 -6.44 -60.42 -18.20
N PHE A 245 -5.36 -60.47 -18.99
CA PHE A 245 -4.18 -59.64 -18.77
C PHE A 245 -4.45 -58.16 -19.05
N LEU A 246 -5.20 -57.84 -20.11
CA LEU A 246 -5.37 -56.47 -20.54
C LEU A 246 -6.24 -55.63 -19.59
N PRO A 247 -7.41 -56.11 -19.11
CA PRO A 247 -8.17 -55.40 -18.07
C PRO A 247 -7.41 -55.27 -16.76
N MET A 248 -6.55 -56.24 -16.41
CA MET A 248 -5.72 -56.19 -15.21
C MET A 248 -4.70 -55.04 -15.28
N VAL A 249 -4.04 -54.85 -16.43
CA VAL A 249 -3.12 -53.71 -16.64
C VAL A 249 -3.87 -52.39 -16.61
N MET A 250 -5.04 -52.29 -17.27
CA MET A 250 -5.84 -51.06 -17.28
C MET A 250 -6.39 -50.68 -15.90
N LEU A 251 -6.83 -51.65 -15.11
CA LEU A 251 -7.27 -51.43 -13.73
C LEU A 251 -6.10 -50.89 -12.88
N GLY A 252 -4.89 -51.44 -13.05
CA GLY A 252 -3.68 -50.94 -12.41
C GLY A 252 -3.35 -49.49 -12.75
N ILE A 253 -3.45 -49.12 -14.04
CA ILE A 253 -3.21 -47.74 -14.50
C ILE A 253 -4.26 -46.79 -13.90
N ILE A 254 -5.55 -47.15 -13.94
CA ILE A 254 -6.64 -46.32 -13.37
C ILE A 254 -6.46 -46.12 -11.87
N PHE A 255 -6.05 -47.17 -11.14
CA PHE A 255 -5.81 -47.09 -9.70
C PHE A 255 -4.62 -46.19 -9.36
N LEU A 256 -3.53 -46.27 -10.13
CA LEU A 256 -2.36 -45.42 -9.95
C LEU A 256 -2.67 -43.95 -10.23
N VAL A 257 -3.41 -43.68 -11.31
CA VAL A 257 -3.90 -42.34 -11.65
C VAL A 257 -4.80 -41.80 -10.54
N PHE A 258 -5.69 -42.63 -9.98
CA PHE A 258 -6.55 -42.23 -8.87
C PHE A 258 -5.76 -41.88 -7.59
N ILE A 259 -4.82 -42.72 -7.17
CA ILE A 259 -3.96 -42.43 -6.00
C ILE A 259 -3.22 -41.12 -6.21
N SER A 260 -2.72 -40.88 -7.42
CA SER A 260 -1.99 -39.66 -7.77
C SER A 260 -2.88 -38.42 -7.69
N PHE A 261 -4.09 -38.47 -8.25
CA PHE A 261 -5.06 -37.38 -8.12
C PHE A 261 -5.52 -37.16 -6.67
N ASN A 262 -5.70 -38.23 -5.90
CA ASN A 262 -6.03 -38.15 -4.48
C ASN A 262 -4.87 -37.54 -3.65
N ALA A 263 -3.63 -37.82 -4.02
CA ALA A 263 -2.46 -37.17 -3.42
C ALA A 263 -2.43 -35.67 -3.76
N ILE A 264 -2.71 -35.29 -5.02
CA ILE A 264 -2.84 -33.87 -5.42
C ILE A 264 -3.97 -33.19 -4.63
N SER A 265 -5.12 -33.84 -4.48
CA SER A 265 -6.26 -33.33 -3.69
C SER A 265 -5.87 -32.98 -2.26
N LYS A 266 -5.10 -33.87 -1.60
CA LYS A 266 -4.64 -33.66 -0.23
C LYS A 266 -3.56 -32.58 -0.12
N LEU A 267 -2.67 -32.46 -1.11
CA LEU A 267 -1.61 -31.44 -1.10
C LEU A 267 -2.14 -30.04 -1.42
N THR A 268 -3.15 -29.96 -2.29
CA THR A 268 -3.77 -28.69 -2.70
C THR A 268 -4.97 -28.29 -1.83
N ASN A 269 -5.37 -29.15 -0.89
CA ASN A 269 -6.60 -29.02 -0.09
C ASN A 269 -7.87 -28.80 -0.95
N LEU A 270 -7.84 -29.19 -2.22
CA LEU A 270 -8.99 -29.13 -3.12
C LEU A 270 -9.76 -30.44 -2.98
N PRO A 271 -11.03 -30.43 -2.57
CA PRO A 271 -11.80 -31.66 -2.41
C PRO A 271 -12.06 -32.30 -3.78
N LEU A 272 -11.57 -33.53 -3.97
CA LEU A 272 -11.85 -34.34 -5.16
C LEU A 272 -13.22 -35.05 -5.11
N SER A 273 -14.05 -34.74 -4.11
CA SER A 273 -15.38 -35.33 -3.96
C SER A 273 -16.38 -34.61 -4.84
N SER A 274 -17.08 -35.36 -5.70
CA SER A 274 -18.25 -34.84 -6.42
C SER A 274 -19.51 -34.74 -5.54
N CYS A 275 -19.39 -35.03 -4.23
CA CYS A 275 -20.49 -34.94 -3.30
C CYS A 275 -20.83 -33.48 -2.99
N LYS A 276 -22.11 -33.13 -3.13
CA LYS A 276 -22.63 -31.79 -2.80
C LYS A 276 -23.00 -31.74 -1.33
N CYS A 277 -22.10 -31.17 -0.54
CA CYS A 277 -22.32 -30.89 0.87
C CYS A 277 -22.32 -29.38 1.05
N GLU A 278 -23.49 -28.79 1.35
CA GLU A 278 -23.56 -27.36 1.70
C GLU A 278 -22.92 -27.08 3.07
N ASP A 279 -22.88 -28.07 3.98
CA ASP A 279 -22.30 -27.93 5.31
C ASP A 279 -21.15 -28.92 5.59
N LYS A 280 -19.98 -28.36 5.91
CA LYS A 280 -18.68 -29.05 6.09
C LYS A 280 -18.58 -30.01 7.29
N LYS A 281 -19.64 -30.24 8.08
CA LYS A 281 -19.51 -30.99 9.35
C LYS A 281 -20.01 -32.43 9.33
N ASN A 282 -21.02 -32.79 8.54
CA ASN A 282 -21.50 -34.18 8.46
C ASN A 282 -21.87 -34.49 7.00
N CYS A 283 -20.90 -35.00 6.23
CA CYS A 283 -21.19 -35.50 4.90
C CYS A 283 -20.69 -36.93 4.75
N ASP A 284 -21.63 -37.85 4.90
CA ASP A 284 -21.40 -39.29 4.85
C ASP A 284 -21.68 -39.79 3.42
N CYS A 285 -20.85 -39.35 2.47
CA CYS A 285 -21.00 -39.74 1.07
C CYS A 285 -20.30 -41.09 0.85
N GLN A 286 -21.02 -42.05 0.29
CA GLN A 286 -20.44 -43.36 -0.02
C GLN A 286 -19.41 -43.27 -1.16
N PHE A 287 -18.46 -44.23 -1.22
CA PHE A 287 -17.36 -44.22 -2.18
C PHE A 287 -17.82 -44.08 -3.65
N HIS A 288 -18.97 -44.65 -3.99
CA HIS A 288 -19.55 -44.61 -5.34
C HIS A 288 -20.06 -43.22 -5.76
N GLU A 289 -20.49 -42.39 -4.80
CA GLU A 289 -20.96 -41.02 -5.04
C GLU A 289 -19.79 -40.03 -5.04
N LYS A 290 -18.74 -40.36 -4.28
CA LYS A 290 -17.54 -39.56 -4.17
C LYS A 290 -16.68 -39.61 -5.44
N HIS A 291 -16.56 -40.80 -6.04
CA HIS A 291 -15.74 -41.04 -7.24
C HIS A 291 -16.46 -41.97 -8.25
N PRO A 292 -17.56 -41.49 -8.87
CA PRO A 292 -18.40 -42.33 -9.73
C PRO A 292 -17.66 -42.92 -10.93
N SER A 293 -16.76 -42.15 -11.56
CA SER A 293 -16.01 -42.61 -12.74
C SER A 293 -15.12 -43.82 -12.46
N ILE A 294 -14.42 -43.84 -11.34
CA ILE A 294 -13.50 -44.93 -10.95
C ILE A 294 -14.28 -46.16 -10.51
N PHE A 295 -15.38 -45.97 -9.79
CA PHE A 295 -16.22 -47.07 -9.33
C PHE A 295 -16.83 -47.83 -10.51
N TYR A 296 -17.48 -47.13 -11.45
CA TYR A 296 -18.10 -47.78 -12.60
C TYR A 296 -17.08 -48.36 -13.59
N SER A 297 -15.95 -47.68 -13.84
CA SER A 297 -14.90 -48.22 -14.71
C SER A 297 -14.20 -49.44 -14.08
N GLY A 298 -13.91 -49.41 -12.77
CA GLY A 298 -13.32 -50.54 -12.06
C GLY A 298 -14.21 -51.79 -12.08
N ILE A 299 -15.51 -51.62 -11.86
CA ILE A 299 -16.49 -52.72 -11.96
C ILE A 299 -16.53 -53.30 -13.37
N LEU A 300 -16.49 -52.44 -14.40
CA LEU A 300 -16.49 -52.89 -15.79
C LEU A 300 -15.25 -53.73 -16.14
N PHE A 301 -14.05 -53.27 -15.78
CA PHE A 301 -12.82 -54.04 -16.03
C PHE A 301 -12.75 -55.33 -15.23
N PHE A 302 -13.18 -55.32 -13.97
CA PHE A 302 -13.28 -56.51 -13.14
C PHE A 302 -14.24 -57.55 -13.74
N TYR A 303 -15.37 -57.10 -14.29
CA TYR A 303 -16.34 -57.97 -14.94
C TYR A 303 -15.80 -58.61 -16.23
N ILE A 304 -15.10 -57.83 -17.08
CA ILE A 304 -14.44 -58.37 -18.29
C ILE A 304 -13.40 -59.43 -17.91
N MET A 305 -12.63 -59.18 -16.83
CA MET A 305 -11.64 -60.14 -16.31
C MET A 305 -12.30 -61.45 -15.82
N CYS A 306 -13.41 -61.37 -15.08
CA CYS A 306 -14.17 -62.55 -14.64
C CYS A 306 -14.67 -63.38 -15.82
N ILE A 307 -15.13 -62.72 -16.89
CA ILE A 307 -15.58 -63.39 -18.11
C ILE A 307 -14.41 -64.07 -18.83
N GLY A 308 -13.26 -63.40 -18.96
CA GLY A 308 -12.04 -64.02 -19.48
C GLY A 308 -11.63 -65.27 -18.69
N ALA A 309 -11.77 -65.22 -17.36
CA ALA A 309 -11.51 -66.38 -16.49
C ALA A 309 -12.53 -67.51 -16.69
N LEU A 310 -13.84 -67.21 -16.79
CA LEU A 310 -14.89 -68.20 -17.03
C LEU A 310 -14.74 -68.86 -18.41
N LEU A 311 -14.46 -68.08 -19.46
CA LEU A 311 -14.19 -68.59 -20.80
C LEU A 311 -12.95 -69.48 -20.82
N ARG A 312 -11.92 -69.16 -20.03
CA ARG A 312 -10.74 -70.01 -19.89
C ARG A 312 -11.08 -71.33 -19.19
N ILE A 313 -11.86 -71.30 -18.13
CA ILE A 313 -12.30 -72.52 -17.41
C ILE A 313 -13.16 -73.41 -18.33
N TYR A 314 -14.03 -72.81 -19.14
CA TYR A 314 -14.86 -73.53 -20.10
C TYR A 314 -14.04 -74.10 -21.28
N SER A 315 -13.09 -73.32 -21.82
CA SER A 315 -12.18 -73.77 -22.88
C SER A 315 -11.24 -74.91 -22.46
N ILE A 316 -11.00 -75.12 -21.17
CA ILE A 316 -10.26 -76.28 -20.64
C ILE A 316 -11.12 -77.56 -20.69
N LYS A 317 -12.45 -77.42 -20.64
CA LYS A 317 -13.41 -78.53 -20.72
C LYS A 317 -13.65 -79.01 -22.15
N ASP A 318 -13.68 -78.09 -23.12
CA ASP A 318 -13.83 -78.39 -24.55
C ASP A 318 -12.78 -77.65 -25.41
N PRO A 319 -11.75 -78.35 -25.93
CA PRO A 319 -10.59 -77.71 -26.58
C PRO A 319 -10.83 -77.25 -28.03
N LYS A 320 -12.07 -77.32 -28.56
CA LYS A 320 -12.42 -76.98 -29.96
C LYS A 320 -13.15 -75.64 -30.14
N ILE A 321 -13.26 -74.83 -29.09
CA ILE A 321 -14.02 -73.59 -29.17
C ILE A 321 -13.14 -72.49 -29.79
N THR A 322 -13.31 -72.30 -31.09
CA THR A 322 -12.84 -71.12 -31.82
C THR A 322 -13.98 -70.10 -31.86
N LEU A 323 -13.69 -68.80 -31.83
CA LEU A 323 -14.74 -67.76 -31.74
C LEU A 323 -15.79 -67.83 -32.87
N SER A 324 -15.45 -68.43 -34.02
CA SER A 324 -16.37 -68.65 -35.14
C SER A 324 -17.43 -69.72 -34.88
N SER A 325 -17.18 -70.71 -34.01
CA SER A 325 -18.19 -71.70 -33.63
C SER A 325 -19.21 -71.10 -32.65
N MET A 326 -18.79 -70.16 -31.81
CA MET A 326 -19.66 -69.49 -30.84
C MET A 326 -20.80 -68.69 -31.50
N PHE A 327 -20.60 -68.13 -32.71
CA PHE A 327 -21.64 -67.36 -33.40
C PHE A 327 -22.50 -68.20 -34.37
N ASN A 328 -22.03 -69.39 -34.75
CA ASN A 328 -22.73 -70.28 -35.69
C ASN A 328 -23.60 -71.34 -34.99
N GLU A 329 -23.35 -71.66 -33.71
CA GLU A 329 -24.13 -72.62 -32.90
C GLU A 329 -25.30 -71.98 -32.13
N ILE A 330 -25.96 -70.96 -32.69
CA ILE A 330 -27.14 -70.34 -32.05
C ILE A 330 -28.32 -71.32 -31.91
N ASN A 331 -28.28 -72.47 -32.57
CA ASN A 331 -29.34 -73.49 -32.57
C ASN A 331 -28.94 -74.85 -31.91
N GLY A 332 -27.78 -74.96 -31.26
CA GLY A 332 -27.32 -76.17 -30.57
C GLY A 332 -27.26 -76.04 -29.04
N ASP A 333 -27.14 -77.17 -28.32
CA ASP A 333 -27.20 -77.29 -26.85
C ASP A 333 -26.13 -76.47 -26.06
N ASP A 334 -25.14 -75.88 -26.72
CA ASP A 334 -24.06 -75.09 -26.09
C ASP A 334 -24.22 -73.57 -26.27
N ALA A 335 -25.41 -73.03 -25.96
CA ALA A 335 -25.71 -71.59 -25.99
C ALA A 335 -25.12 -70.78 -24.81
N ILE A 336 -24.39 -71.42 -23.89
CA ILE A 336 -23.87 -70.78 -22.68
C ILE A 336 -22.93 -69.59 -22.97
N PRO A 337 -21.99 -69.67 -23.93
CA PRO A 337 -21.03 -68.59 -24.16
C PRO A 337 -21.63 -67.35 -24.84
N THR A 338 -22.64 -67.54 -25.71
CA THR A 338 -23.36 -66.45 -26.38
C THR A 338 -24.30 -65.73 -25.41
N ILE A 339 -24.93 -66.47 -24.50
CA ILE A 339 -25.71 -65.91 -23.40
C ILE A 339 -24.80 -65.08 -22.48
N LEU A 340 -23.59 -65.56 -22.14
CA LEU A 340 -22.64 -64.81 -21.31
C LEU A 340 -22.20 -63.48 -21.96
N LEU A 341 -21.98 -63.47 -23.27
CA LEU A 341 -21.61 -62.27 -24.04
C LEU A 341 -22.78 -61.28 -24.19
N SER A 342 -24.01 -61.77 -24.41
CA SER A 342 -25.20 -60.91 -24.50
C SER A 342 -25.55 -60.27 -23.15
N VAL A 343 -25.38 -60.99 -22.04
CA VAL A 343 -25.51 -60.44 -20.67
C VAL A 343 -24.48 -59.34 -20.41
N LEU A 344 -23.26 -59.45 -20.95
CA LEU A 344 -22.21 -58.42 -20.89
C LEU A 344 -22.67 -57.12 -21.57
N ILE A 345 -23.24 -57.22 -22.79
CA ILE A 345 -23.71 -56.06 -23.54
C ILE A 345 -24.90 -55.39 -22.83
N ILE A 346 -25.84 -56.18 -22.30
CA ILE A 346 -27.01 -55.67 -21.59
C ILE A 346 -26.59 -54.95 -20.29
N LEU A 347 -25.67 -55.53 -19.50
CA LEU A 347 -25.16 -54.90 -18.28
C LEU A 347 -24.35 -53.63 -18.58
N ALA A 348 -23.54 -53.63 -19.64
CA ALA A 348 -22.81 -52.43 -20.07
C ALA A 348 -23.78 -51.30 -20.45
N ILE A 349 -24.88 -51.61 -21.14
CA ILE A 349 -25.94 -50.65 -21.49
C ILE A 349 -26.67 -50.14 -20.23
N ILE A 350 -26.97 -51.02 -19.25
CA ILE A 350 -27.59 -50.63 -17.98
C ILE A 350 -26.67 -49.71 -17.16
N MET A 351 -25.37 -50.01 -17.11
CA MET A 351 -24.38 -49.18 -16.44
C MET A 351 -24.23 -47.81 -17.14
N LEU A 352 -24.19 -47.79 -18.48
CA LEU A 352 -24.12 -46.57 -19.28
C LEU A 352 -25.36 -45.69 -19.09
N THR A 353 -26.56 -46.28 -19.08
CA THR A 353 -27.81 -45.56 -18.86
C THR A 353 -27.92 -44.99 -17.45
N ARG A 354 -27.51 -45.74 -16.41
CA ARG A 354 -27.44 -45.22 -15.03
C ARG A 354 -26.42 -44.08 -14.89
N TYR A 355 -25.27 -44.17 -15.55
CA TYR A 355 -24.27 -43.10 -15.54
C TYR A 355 -24.78 -41.82 -16.23
N LEU A 356 -25.42 -41.94 -17.39
CA LEU A 356 -26.01 -40.81 -18.12
C LEU A 356 -27.21 -40.17 -17.39
N LEU A 357 -28.01 -40.96 -16.67
CA LEU A 357 -29.13 -40.46 -15.88
C LEU A 357 -28.66 -39.69 -14.64
N ASN A 358 -27.64 -40.18 -13.93
CA ASN A 358 -27.04 -39.44 -12.82
C ASN A 358 -26.37 -38.12 -13.27
N GLY A 359 -25.93 -38.02 -14.52
CA GLY A 359 -25.34 -36.79 -15.07
C GLY A 359 -26.33 -35.68 -15.45
N ARG A 360 -27.64 -35.96 -15.59
CA ARG A 360 -28.64 -34.96 -16.06
C ARG A 360 -29.38 -34.19 -14.96
N VAL A 361 -29.29 -34.60 -13.70
CA VAL A 361 -30.08 -33.99 -12.60
C VAL A 361 -29.34 -32.84 -11.93
N GLU A 362 -28.82 -31.85 -12.68
CA GLU A 362 -28.21 -30.66 -12.04
C GLU A 362 -28.41 -29.36 -12.86
N LYS A 363 -29.43 -28.57 -12.50
CA LYS A 363 -29.50 -27.15 -12.88
C LYS A 363 -28.56 -26.33 -11.98
N PRO A 364 -27.75 -25.40 -12.52
CA PRO A 364 -26.92 -24.51 -11.70
C PRO A 364 -27.77 -23.40 -11.06
N LYS A 365 -27.63 -23.18 -9.75
CA LYS A 365 -28.07 -21.95 -9.07
C LYS A 365 -26.95 -20.91 -9.07
N ASP A 366 -27.35 -19.65 -9.15
CA ASP A 366 -26.55 -18.51 -9.60
C ASP A 366 -25.44 -18.07 -8.63
N THR A 367 -24.20 -18.11 -9.10
CA THR A 367 -23.15 -17.16 -8.71
C THR A 367 -22.10 -17.09 -9.84
N ILE A 368 -21.81 -15.89 -10.32
CA ILE A 368 -21.21 -15.65 -11.66
C ILE A 368 -19.72 -16.03 -11.70
N ALA A 369 -18.98 -15.95 -10.58
CA ALA A 369 -17.54 -16.21 -10.55
C ALA A 369 -17.16 -17.70 -10.38
N THR A 370 -18.05 -18.53 -9.83
CA THR A 370 -17.86 -19.99 -9.67
C THR A 370 -18.34 -20.79 -10.88
N LYS A 371 -19.11 -20.17 -11.79
CA LYS A 371 -19.57 -20.81 -13.03
C LYS A 371 -18.42 -21.24 -13.92
N ASP A 372 -17.42 -20.38 -14.16
CA ASP A 372 -16.42 -20.67 -15.19
C ASP A 372 -15.43 -21.77 -14.78
N ILE A 373 -14.96 -21.79 -13.53
CA ILE A 373 -14.01 -22.81 -13.04
C ILE A 373 -14.69 -24.19 -12.93
N VAL A 374 -15.93 -24.24 -12.44
CA VAL A 374 -16.68 -25.50 -12.31
C VAL A 374 -17.12 -26.05 -13.67
N ILE A 375 -17.47 -25.17 -14.63
CA ILE A 375 -17.82 -25.58 -15.99
C ILE A 375 -16.60 -26.15 -16.72
N VAL A 376 -15.41 -25.55 -16.58
CA VAL A 376 -14.17 -26.05 -17.21
C VAL A 376 -13.79 -27.42 -16.67
N ALA A 377 -13.73 -27.61 -15.34
CA ALA A 377 -13.40 -28.91 -14.74
C ALA A 377 -14.44 -30.01 -15.08
N ARG A 378 -15.72 -29.64 -15.18
CA ARG A 378 -16.81 -30.56 -15.55
C ARG A 378 -16.73 -30.97 -17.03
N LYS A 379 -16.28 -30.06 -17.91
CA LYS A 379 -16.07 -30.34 -19.33
C LYS A 379 -14.86 -31.25 -19.54
N ASP A 380 -13.78 -31.05 -18.80
CA ASP A 380 -12.58 -31.89 -18.89
C ASP A 380 -12.82 -33.33 -18.42
N LEU A 381 -13.58 -33.52 -17.34
CA LEU A 381 -13.95 -34.85 -16.85
C LEU A 381 -14.89 -35.59 -17.84
N TYR A 382 -15.82 -34.85 -18.45
CA TYR A 382 -16.71 -35.40 -19.49
C TYR A 382 -15.94 -35.78 -20.75
N THR A 383 -14.96 -34.95 -21.15
CA THR A 383 -14.09 -35.19 -22.30
C THR A 383 -13.17 -36.38 -22.04
N PHE A 384 -12.58 -36.50 -20.84
CA PHE A 384 -11.77 -37.66 -20.45
C PHE A 384 -12.58 -38.95 -20.41
N THR A 385 -13.84 -38.89 -20.00
CA THR A 385 -14.74 -40.04 -19.97
C THR A 385 -15.19 -40.46 -21.38
N ILE A 386 -15.53 -39.49 -22.24
CA ILE A 386 -15.85 -39.75 -23.65
C ILE A 386 -14.63 -40.34 -24.35
N ILE A 387 -13.43 -39.82 -24.11
CA ILE A 387 -12.19 -40.36 -24.68
C ILE A 387 -11.95 -41.79 -24.20
N ASN A 388 -12.10 -42.09 -22.90
CA ASN A 388 -11.93 -43.46 -22.40
C ASN A 388 -12.99 -44.42 -22.96
N ILE A 389 -14.23 -43.98 -23.11
CA ILE A 389 -15.31 -44.79 -23.72
C ILE A 389 -15.05 -44.98 -25.21
N SER A 390 -14.65 -43.94 -25.93
CA SER A 390 -14.28 -44.01 -27.34
C SER A 390 -13.06 -44.90 -27.56
N ILE A 391 -12.08 -44.88 -26.67
CA ILE A 391 -10.92 -45.78 -26.69
C ILE A 391 -11.37 -47.21 -26.39
N SER A 392 -12.25 -47.44 -25.40
CA SER A 392 -12.78 -48.79 -25.14
C SER A 392 -13.64 -49.33 -26.30
N ILE A 393 -14.44 -48.49 -26.97
CA ILE A 393 -15.25 -48.87 -28.13
C ILE A 393 -14.35 -49.11 -29.36
N LEU A 394 -13.36 -48.24 -29.59
CA LEU A 394 -12.39 -48.40 -30.68
C LEU A 394 -11.54 -49.66 -30.44
N PHE A 395 -11.14 -49.93 -29.20
CA PHE A 395 -10.43 -51.13 -28.81
C PHE A 395 -11.31 -52.38 -29.01
N PHE A 396 -12.59 -52.32 -28.67
CA PHE A 396 -13.56 -53.39 -28.93
C PHE A 396 -13.77 -53.62 -30.44
N LEU A 397 -13.82 -52.55 -31.24
CA LEU A 397 -13.91 -52.63 -32.70
C LEU A 397 -12.63 -53.16 -33.34
N ILE A 398 -11.46 -52.81 -32.82
CA ILE A 398 -10.15 -53.35 -33.25
C ILE A 398 -10.08 -54.83 -32.92
N VAL A 399 -10.49 -55.23 -31.71
CA VAL A 399 -10.60 -56.64 -31.32
C VAL A 399 -11.57 -57.38 -32.24
N LEU A 400 -12.74 -56.81 -32.56
CA LEU A 400 -13.70 -57.38 -33.52
C LEU A 400 -13.15 -57.46 -34.96
N MET A 401 -12.36 -56.48 -35.41
CA MET A 401 -11.72 -56.50 -36.73
C MET A 401 -10.58 -57.51 -36.81
N ILE A 402 -9.81 -57.68 -35.73
CA ILE A 402 -8.77 -58.72 -35.60
C ILE A 402 -9.40 -60.11 -35.54
N ILE A 403 -10.59 -60.23 -34.93
CA ILE A 403 -11.38 -61.47 -34.85
C ILE A 403 -11.98 -61.88 -36.21
N ARG A 404 -12.27 -60.93 -37.11
CA ARG A 404 -12.93 -61.18 -38.40
C ARG A 404 -11.95 -61.54 -39.54
N ARG A 405 -10.64 -61.39 -39.31
CA ARG A 405 -9.58 -61.72 -40.27
C ARG A 405 -8.87 -62.98 -39.82
#